data_AF-A0A1Z8PUL8-F1
#
_entry.id   AF-A0A1Z8PUL8-F1
#
_cell.length_a   1.000
_cell.length_b   1.000
_cell.length_c   1.000
_cell.angle_alpha   90.00
_cell.angle_beta   90.00
_cell.angle_gamma   90.00
#
_symmetry.space_group_name_H-M   'P 1'
#
loop_
_entity.id
_entity.type
_entity.pdbx_description
1 polymer ?
#
loop_
_entity_poly.entity_id
_entity_poly.type
_entity_poly.pdbx_seq_one_letter_code
_entity_poly.pdbx_strand_id
1 'polypeptide(L)'
;MKLTLGQAAKEVGISKPSLSAAIKKGRVSAEKNESGAYEIDPAELFRVYPPSSKANDEPNSSHLTRSNPSKTGGKDEVDEVLALLLAEKDKAIKRLEEEKEQIRQDLEDQKEQSKRITLLLEDKSKSGAGEWEHSLKALESRIANQEKSAKEEKERADKILRQNRALKQALDAEKNKSIWKKLFG
;
A
#
# COMPACT_ATOMS: atom_id res chain seq x y z
N MET A 1 13.02 33.11 -27.85
CA MET A 1 11.92 32.42 -28.55
C MET A 1 11.04 31.76 -27.49
N LYS A 2 9.71 31.91 -27.56
CA LYS A 2 8.78 31.26 -26.63
C LYS A 2 8.17 30.01 -27.28
N LEU A 3 7.88 28.99 -26.48
CA LEU A 3 7.27 27.75 -26.92
C LEU A 3 5.77 27.76 -26.60
N THR A 4 4.96 27.32 -27.56
CA THR A 4 3.56 27.02 -27.27
C THR A 4 3.46 25.80 -26.34
N LEU A 5 2.35 25.68 -25.61
CA LEU A 5 2.09 24.53 -24.73
C LEU A 5 2.32 23.17 -25.43
N GLY A 6 1.95 23.07 -26.71
CA GLY A 6 2.12 21.86 -27.49
C GLY A 6 3.57 21.56 -27.86
N GLN A 7 4.37 22.58 -28.17
CA GLN A 7 5.80 22.43 -28.45
C GLN A 7 6.56 22.10 -27.17
N ALA A 8 6.30 22.82 -26.09
CA ALA A 8 6.91 22.58 -24.79
C ALA A 8 6.64 21.14 -24.29
N ALA A 9 5.39 20.67 -24.39
CA ALA A 9 5.01 19.29 -24.05
C ALA A 9 5.79 18.24 -24.85
N LYS A 10 5.98 18.47 -26.16
CA LYS A 10 6.77 17.58 -27.04
C LYS A 10 8.26 17.60 -26.73
N GLU A 11 8.78 18.72 -26.23
CA GLU A 11 10.20 18.88 -25.95
C GLU A 11 10.63 18.11 -24.71
N VAL A 12 9.78 18.08 -23.68
CA VAL A 12 10.06 17.38 -22.41
C VAL A 12 9.39 16.00 -22.31
N GLY A 13 8.61 15.60 -23.31
CA GLY A 13 7.98 14.27 -23.36
C GLY A 13 6.81 14.07 -22.40
N ILE A 14 6.10 15.14 -22.01
CA ILE A 14 4.92 15.05 -21.13
C ILE A 14 3.63 15.44 -21.85
N SER A 15 2.48 14.97 -21.37
CA SER A 15 1.20 15.31 -21.98
C SER A 15 0.81 16.78 -21.78
N LYS A 16 0.15 17.39 -22.78
CA LYS A 16 -0.33 18.80 -22.71
C LYS A 16 -1.18 19.10 -21.45
N PRO A 17 -2.09 18.23 -20.98
CA PRO A 17 -2.84 18.46 -19.74
C PRO A 17 -1.95 18.51 -18.50
N SER A 18 -0.91 17.67 -18.45
CA SER A 18 0.04 17.62 -17.33
C SER A 18 0.87 18.91 -17.25
N LEU A 19 1.38 19.37 -18.40
CA LEU A 19 2.10 20.64 -18.47
C LEU A 19 1.19 21.84 -18.14
N SER A 20 -0.08 21.83 -18.60
CA SER A 20 -1.08 22.84 -18.25
C SER A 20 -1.39 22.87 -16.75
N ALA A 21 -1.50 21.71 -16.11
CA ALA A 21 -1.68 21.61 -14.66
C ALA A 21 -0.46 22.11 -13.89
N ALA A 22 0.75 21.88 -14.38
CA ALA A 22 1.98 22.40 -13.78
C ALA A 22 2.05 23.93 -13.83
N ILE A 23 1.63 24.54 -14.95
CA ILE A 23 1.50 26.00 -15.08
C ILE A 23 0.44 26.54 -14.11
N LYS A 24 -0.75 25.93 -14.05
CA LYS A 24 -1.81 26.34 -13.12
C LYS A 24 -1.39 26.26 -11.64
N LYS A 25 -0.55 25.29 -11.30
CA LYS A 25 0.02 25.12 -9.95
C LYS A 25 1.22 26.03 -9.67
N GLY A 26 1.63 26.87 -10.62
CA GLY A 26 2.77 27.78 -10.48
C GLY A 26 4.14 27.09 -10.50
N ARG A 27 4.22 25.84 -10.96
CA ARG A 27 5.51 25.12 -11.04
C ARG A 27 6.34 25.61 -12.22
N VAL A 28 5.69 25.86 -13.36
CA VAL A 28 6.29 26.44 -14.58
C VAL A 28 5.65 27.79 -14.83
N SER A 29 6.48 28.83 -14.98
CA SER A 29 6.01 30.15 -15.39
C SER A 29 5.68 30.15 -16.89
N ALA A 30 4.49 30.64 -17.22
CA ALA A 30 4.05 30.81 -18.60
C ALA A 30 3.24 32.10 -18.72
N GLU A 31 3.46 32.84 -19.80
CA GLU A 31 2.67 34.01 -20.14
C GLU A 31 1.50 33.59 -21.02
N LYS A 32 0.43 34.38 -21.04
CA LYS A 32 -0.64 34.22 -22.02
C LYS A 32 -0.53 35.34 -23.04
N ASN A 33 -0.52 34.98 -24.31
CA ASN A 33 -0.53 35.97 -25.38
C ASN A 33 -1.93 36.57 -25.58
N GLU A 34 -2.04 37.52 -26.51
CA GLU A 34 -3.28 38.22 -26.87
C GLU A 34 -4.41 37.27 -27.30
N SER A 35 -4.06 36.08 -27.79
CA SER A 35 -5.02 35.02 -28.17
C SER A 35 -5.37 34.07 -27.01
N GLY A 36 -4.87 34.31 -25.80
CA GLY A 36 -5.10 33.50 -24.62
C GLY A 36 -4.31 32.18 -24.57
N ALA A 37 -3.40 31.95 -25.52
CA ALA A 37 -2.56 30.76 -25.56
C ALA A 37 -1.32 30.93 -24.67
N TYR A 38 -0.83 29.81 -24.11
CA TYR A 38 0.37 29.83 -23.27
C TYR A 38 1.65 29.96 -24.10
N GLU A 39 2.49 30.89 -23.69
CA GLU A 39 3.86 31.11 -24.14
C GLU A 39 4.82 30.80 -22.99
N ILE A 40 5.60 29.74 -23.18
CA ILE A 40 6.48 29.17 -22.16
C ILE A 40 7.92 29.47 -22.55
N ASP A 41 8.71 29.98 -21.62
CA ASP A 41 10.13 30.16 -21.85
C ASP A 41 10.85 28.78 -21.82
N PRO A 42 11.68 28.44 -22.80
CA PRO A 42 12.53 27.25 -22.72
C PRO A 42 13.33 27.16 -21.43
N ALA A 43 13.83 28.29 -20.89
CA ALA A 43 14.56 28.29 -19.63
C ALA A 43 13.69 27.84 -18.45
N GLU A 44 12.45 28.31 -18.37
CA GLU A 44 11.48 27.89 -17.35
C GLU A 44 11.06 26.43 -17.53
N LEU A 45 10.87 26.00 -18.78
CA LEU A 45 10.53 24.63 -19.11
C LEU A 45 11.63 23.67 -18.66
N PHE A 46 12.88 23.92 -19.05
CA PHE A 46 14.01 23.04 -18.76
C PHE A 46 14.51 23.13 -17.32
N ARG A 47 14.23 24.24 -16.60
CA ARG A 47 14.45 24.35 -15.15
C ARG A 47 13.64 23.32 -14.36
N VAL A 48 12.40 23.09 -14.79
CA VAL A 48 11.44 22.22 -14.08
C VAL A 48 11.43 20.81 -14.66
N TYR A 49 11.58 20.71 -15.97
CA TYR A 49 11.60 19.49 -16.74
C TYR A 49 12.89 19.45 -17.56
N PRO A 50 14.01 18.99 -16.98
CA PRO A 50 15.26 18.84 -17.72
C PRO A 50 14.99 18.07 -19.02
N PRO A 51 15.61 18.45 -20.15
CA PRO A 51 15.38 17.77 -21.40
C PRO A 51 15.70 16.29 -21.22
N SER A 52 14.66 15.45 -21.23
CA SER A 52 14.84 14.02 -21.32
C SER A 52 15.45 13.79 -22.69
N SER A 53 16.67 13.24 -22.71
CA SER A 53 17.25 12.68 -23.93
C SER A 53 16.17 11.83 -24.58
N LYS A 54 15.66 12.27 -25.74
CA LYS A 54 14.85 11.44 -26.63
C LYS A 54 15.74 10.33 -27.19
N ALA A 55 16.14 9.42 -26.32
CA ALA A 55 16.34 8.05 -26.69
C ALA A 55 14.96 7.41 -26.58
N ASN A 56 14.60 6.65 -27.62
CA ASN A 56 13.58 5.62 -27.53
C ASN A 56 13.73 4.85 -26.22
N ASP A 57 12.63 4.28 -25.74
CA ASP A 57 12.59 3.25 -24.72
C ASP A 57 13.92 2.48 -24.56
N GLU A 58 14.69 2.88 -23.55
CA GLU A 58 15.53 2.05 -22.68
C GLU A 58 16.14 2.99 -21.60
N PRO A 59 16.14 2.60 -20.31
CA PRO A 59 16.33 3.53 -19.21
C PRO A 59 17.77 3.46 -18.68
N ASN A 60 18.50 4.59 -18.67
CA ASN A 60 19.10 5.13 -17.44
C ASN A 60 20.09 6.28 -17.67
N SER A 61 19.96 7.22 -16.73
CA SER A 61 21.02 7.98 -16.07
C SER A 61 21.78 9.04 -16.86
N SER A 62 21.46 10.28 -16.46
CA SER A 62 22.43 11.29 -16.01
C SER A 62 23.91 10.94 -16.16
N HIS A 63 24.60 11.72 -16.99
CA HIS A 63 25.94 12.16 -16.63
C HIS A 63 26.31 13.47 -17.31
N LEU A 64 26.64 14.49 -16.51
CA LEU A 64 27.57 15.53 -16.92
C LEU A 64 28.89 15.32 -16.19
N THR A 65 29.91 15.03 -16.99
CA THR A 65 31.36 15.27 -16.79
C THR A 65 32.05 14.42 -15.70
N ARG A 66 33.22 13.81 -15.93
CA ARG A 66 34.48 14.41 -16.42
C ARG A 66 35.53 13.31 -16.71
N SER A 67 36.22 13.43 -17.85
CA SER A 67 37.62 13.01 -18.16
C SER A 67 38.19 11.62 -17.76
N ASN A 68 38.43 10.80 -18.80
CA ASN A 68 39.63 9.98 -19.16
C ASN A 68 40.22 8.91 -18.20
N PRO A 69 41.02 7.93 -18.69
CA PRO A 69 40.86 7.04 -19.86
C PRO A 69 40.99 5.54 -19.46
N SER A 70 40.76 4.64 -20.43
CA SER A 70 41.18 3.22 -20.45
C SER A 70 40.53 2.23 -19.46
N LYS A 71 39.65 1.35 -19.98
CA LYS A 71 39.78 -0.11 -19.90
C LYS A 71 38.63 -0.79 -20.65
N THR A 72 38.99 -1.59 -21.64
CA THR A 72 38.14 -2.51 -22.40
C THR A 72 37.66 -3.70 -21.56
N GLY A 73 37.15 -3.46 -20.35
CA GLY A 73 36.65 -4.49 -19.42
C GLY A 73 35.28 -4.19 -18.79
N GLY A 74 34.68 -3.04 -19.09
CA GLY A 74 33.41 -2.63 -18.47
C GLY A 74 32.15 -3.13 -19.17
N LYS A 75 32.25 -3.73 -20.36
CA LYS A 75 31.06 -4.18 -21.11
C LYS A 75 30.54 -5.51 -20.56
N ASP A 76 31.46 -6.44 -20.27
CA ASP A 76 31.11 -7.76 -19.72
C ASP A 76 30.52 -7.65 -18.30
N GLU A 77 31.02 -6.72 -17.47
CA GLU A 77 30.51 -6.48 -16.11
C GLU A 77 29.12 -5.80 -16.11
N VAL A 78 28.86 -4.91 -17.08
CA VAL A 78 27.54 -4.29 -17.26
C VAL A 78 26.52 -5.30 -17.81
N ASP A 79 26.93 -6.15 -18.74
CA ASP A 79 26.07 -7.20 -19.30
C ASP A 79 25.72 -8.26 -18.24
N GLU A 80 26.64 -8.59 -17.33
CA GLU A 80 26.38 -9.51 -16.20
C GLU A 80 25.39 -8.90 -15.18
N VAL A 81 25.57 -7.63 -14.81
CA VAL A 81 24.64 -6.93 -13.92
C VAL A 81 23.25 -6.79 -14.56
N LEU A 82 23.19 -6.53 -15.86
CA LEU A 82 21.93 -6.46 -16.60
C LEU A 82 21.21 -7.81 -16.64
N ALA A 83 21.95 -8.91 -16.86
CA ALA A 83 21.39 -10.26 -16.84
C ALA A 83 20.83 -10.63 -15.45
N LEU A 84 21.52 -10.27 -14.37
CA LEU A 84 21.04 -10.47 -13.01
C LEU A 84 19.78 -9.64 -12.71
N LEU A 85 19.75 -8.38 -13.15
CA LEU A 85 18.58 -7.52 -12.98
C LEU A 85 17.38 -8.06 -13.74
N LEU A 86 17.56 -8.50 -14.99
CA LEU A 86 16.49 -9.11 -15.80
C LEU A 86 15.96 -10.38 -15.15
N ALA A 87 16.84 -11.27 -14.67
CA ALA A 87 16.42 -12.48 -13.98
C ALA A 87 15.61 -12.18 -12.70
N GLU A 88 15.95 -11.11 -11.97
CA GLU A 88 15.20 -10.69 -10.80
C GLU A 88 13.84 -10.08 -11.17
N LYS A 89 13.78 -9.31 -12.28
CA LYS A 89 12.51 -8.81 -12.83
C LYS A 89 11.61 -9.95 -13.26
N ASP A 90 12.15 -10.97 -13.92
CA ASP A 90 11.39 -12.15 -14.35
C ASP A 90 10.80 -12.92 -13.16
N LYS A 91 11.56 -13.08 -12.07
CA LYS A 91 11.04 -13.67 -10.82
C LYS A 91 9.93 -12.82 -10.22
N ALA A 92 10.09 -11.50 -10.20
CA ALA A 92 9.07 -10.59 -9.69
C ALA A 92 7.79 -10.64 -10.53
N ILE A 93 7.92 -10.69 -11.86
CA ILE A 93 6.80 -10.83 -12.79
C ILE A 93 6.07 -12.15 -12.51
N LYS A 94 6.78 -13.28 -12.42
CA LYS A 94 6.19 -14.58 -12.11
C LYS A 94 5.40 -14.57 -10.80
N ARG A 95 5.98 -14.02 -9.72
CA ARG A 95 5.28 -13.89 -8.44
C ARG A 95 3.99 -13.06 -8.57
N LEU A 96 4.04 -11.94 -9.29
CA LEU A 96 2.87 -11.08 -9.50
C LEU A 96 1.80 -11.76 -10.38
N GLU A 97 2.20 -12.58 -11.34
CA GLU A 97 1.29 -13.38 -12.16
C GLU A 97 0.61 -14.47 -11.33
N GLU A 98 1.36 -15.19 -10.50
CA GLU A 98 0.82 -16.17 -9.55
C GLU A 98 -0.17 -15.52 -8.57
N GLU A 99 0.17 -14.36 -8.00
CA GLU A 99 -0.72 -13.62 -7.09
C GLU A 99 -2.00 -13.16 -7.79
N LYS A 100 -1.90 -12.67 -9.04
CA LYS A 100 -3.08 -12.29 -9.84
C LYS A 100 -3.98 -13.49 -10.11
N GLU A 101 -3.41 -14.66 -10.37
CA GLU A 101 -4.19 -15.87 -10.62
C GLU A 101 -4.90 -16.34 -9.35
N GLN A 102 -4.21 -16.34 -8.22
CA GLN A 102 -4.81 -16.64 -6.93
C GLN A 102 -5.99 -15.70 -6.61
N ILE A 103 -5.80 -14.38 -6.81
CA ILE A 103 -6.86 -13.39 -6.57
C ILE A 103 -8.06 -13.62 -7.50
N ARG A 104 -7.82 -14.02 -8.76
CA ARG A 104 -8.91 -14.34 -9.70
C ARG A 104 -9.68 -15.57 -9.27
N GLN A 105 -8.98 -16.60 -8.82
CA GLN A 105 -9.60 -17.83 -8.31
C GLN A 105 -10.44 -17.54 -7.07
N ASP A 106 -9.89 -16.82 -6.10
CA ASP A 106 -10.60 -16.42 -4.88
C ASP A 106 -11.86 -15.60 -5.20
N LEU A 107 -11.78 -14.70 -6.19
CA LEU A 107 -12.92 -13.91 -6.64
C LEU A 107 -14.01 -14.78 -7.28
N GLU A 108 -13.64 -15.80 -8.06
CA GLU A 108 -14.62 -16.72 -8.66
C GLU A 108 -15.28 -17.59 -7.60
N ASP A 109 -14.51 -18.12 -6.64
CA ASP A 109 -15.03 -18.88 -5.50
C ASP A 109 -16.00 -18.02 -4.67
N GLN A 110 -15.67 -16.76 -4.40
CA GLN A 110 -16.55 -15.82 -3.71
C GLN A 110 -17.84 -15.52 -4.49
N LYS A 111 -17.74 -15.36 -5.82
CA LYS A 111 -18.91 -15.18 -6.68
C LYS A 111 -19.79 -16.41 -6.66
N GLU A 112 -19.20 -17.60 -6.70
CA GLU A 112 -19.95 -18.86 -6.65
C GLU A 112 -20.65 -19.02 -5.29
N GLN A 113 -19.94 -18.78 -4.19
CA GLN A 113 -20.53 -18.78 -2.85
C GLN A 113 -21.67 -17.76 -2.74
N SER A 114 -21.48 -16.54 -3.25
CA SER A 114 -22.52 -15.51 -3.25
C SER A 114 -23.74 -15.94 -4.06
N LYS A 115 -23.56 -16.52 -5.25
CA LYS A 115 -24.66 -17.08 -6.05
C LYS A 115 -25.41 -18.17 -5.29
N ARG A 116 -24.69 -19.10 -4.65
CA ARG A 116 -25.27 -20.18 -3.85
C ARG A 116 -26.08 -19.64 -2.67
N ILE A 117 -25.55 -18.64 -1.95
CA ILE A 117 -26.26 -17.98 -0.85
C ILE A 117 -27.53 -17.29 -1.37
N THR A 118 -27.45 -16.55 -2.48
CA THR A 118 -28.62 -15.90 -3.08
C THR A 118 -29.70 -16.90 -3.48
N LEU A 119 -29.33 -18.03 -4.08
CA LEU A 119 -30.26 -19.10 -4.42
C LEU A 119 -30.92 -19.71 -3.17
N LEU A 120 -30.14 -19.96 -2.11
CA LEU A 120 -30.67 -20.47 -0.83
C LEU A 120 -31.59 -19.45 -0.14
N LEU A 121 -31.27 -18.16 -0.22
CA LEU A 121 -32.12 -17.09 0.30
C LEU A 121 -33.42 -16.98 -0.52
N GLU A 122 -33.34 -17.08 -1.84
CA GLU A 122 -34.52 -17.07 -2.70
C GLU A 122 -35.43 -18.28 -2.42
N ASP A 123 -34.85 -19.48 -2.28
CA ASP A 123 -35.57 -20.71 -1.95
C ASP A 123 -36.24 -20.63 -0.55
N LYS A 124 -35.50 -20.15 0.46
CA LYS A 124 -36.04 -19.93 1.81
C LYS A 124 -37.09 -18.83 1.87
N SER A 125 -36.95 -17.77 1.07
CA SER A 125 -37.96 -16.72 0.97
C SER A 125 -39.28 -17.23 0.39
N LYS A 126 -39.22 -18.24 -0.50
CA LYS A 126 -40.40 -18.95 -1.02
C LYS A 126 -40.97 -19.94 0.00
N SER A 127 -40.14 -20.47 0.90
CA SER A 127 -40.54 -21.49 1.88
C SER A 127 -41.23 -20.94 3.15
N GLY A 128 -41.04 -19.66 3.50
CA GLY A 128 -41.88 -19.00 4.51
C GLY A 128 -41.16 -17.90 5.28
N ALA A 129 -41.65 -16.66 5.14
CA ALA A 129 -41.08 -15.48 5.79
C ALA A 129 -40.96 -15.60 7.33
N GLY A 130 -41.85 -16.36 7.97
CA GLY A 130 -41.84 -16.56 9.44
C GLY A 130 -40.69 -17.45 9.93
N GLU A 131 -40.31 -18.50 9.19
CA GLU A 131 -39.20 -19.38 9.59
C GLU A 131 -37.86 -18.66 9.50
N TRP A 132 -37.71 -17.77 8.52
CA TRP A 132 -36.53 -16.93 8.37
C TRP A 132 -36.42 -15.91 9.52
N GLU A 133 -37.52 -15.26 9.91
CA GLU A 133 -37.58 -14.34 11.05
C GLU A 133 -37.20 -15.02 12.38
N HIS A 134 -37.70 -16.25 12.61
CA HIS A 134 -37.31 -17.04 13.78
C HIS A 134 -35.83 -17.40 13.78
N SER A 135 -35.27 -17.76 12.62
CA SER A 135 -33.85 -18.09 12.49
C SER A 135 -32.94 -16.87 12.71
N LEU A 136 -33.35 -15.69 12.24
CA LEU A 136 -32.65 -14.43 12.43
C LEU A 136 -32.63 -14.04 13.92
N LYS A 137 -33.79 -14.10 14.57
CA LYS A 137 -33.91 -13.80 16.00
C LYS A 137 -33.14 -14.77 16.90
N ALA A 138 -33.07 -16.05 16.49
CA ALA A 138 -32.24 -17.04 17.17
C ALA A 138 -30.74 -16.75 17.02
N LEU A 139 -30.30 -16.30 15.84
CA LEU A 139 -28.91 -15.86 15.61
C LEU A 139 -28.57 -14.62 16.42
N GLU A 140 -29.42 -13.60 16.44
CA GLU A 140 -29.24 -12.40 17.27
C GLU A 140 -29.10 -12.76 18.75
N SER A 141 -29.97 -13.64 19.25
CA SER A 141 -29.92 -14.12 20.65
C SER A 141 -28.63 -14.89 20.94
N ARG A 142 -28.15 -15.67 19.98
CA ARG A 142 -26.89 -16.43 20.10
C ARG A 142 -25.68 -15.51 20.12
N ILE A 143 -25.64 -14.49 19.26
CA ILE A 143 -24.57 -13.48 19.23
C ILE A 143 -24.56 -12.71 20.55
N ALA A 144 -25.71 -12.24 21.03
CA ALA A 144 -25.81 -11.54 22.31
C ALA A 144 -25.31 -12.41 23.49
N ASN A 145 -25.64 -13.71 23.49
CA ASN A 145 -25.13 -14.65 24.49
C ASN A 145 -23.61 -14.85 24.40
N GLN A 146 -23.06 -14.96 23.18
CA GLN A 146 -21.61 -15.07 22.96
C GLN A 146 -20.85 -13.82 23.40
N GLU A 147 -21.38 -12.63 23.12
CA GLU A 147 -20.80 -11.37 23.56
C GLU A 147 -20.82 -11.25 25.08
N LYS A 148 -21.93 -11.66 25.72
CA LYS A 148 -22.03 -11.69 27.18
C LYS A 148 -21.02 -12.66 27.80
N SER A 149 -20.92 -13.89 27.29
CA SER A 149 -19.96 -14.87 27.81
C SER A 149 -18.52 -14.40 27.63
N ALA A 150 -18.18 -13.82 26.47
CA ALA A 150 -16.85 -13.27 26.22
C ALA A 150 -16.52 -12.12 27.18
N LYS A 151 -17.50 -11.28 27.51
CA LYS A 151 -17.34 -10.20 28.50
C LYS A 151 -17.11 -10.76 29.91
N GLU A 152 -17.88 -11.75 30.33
CA GLU A 152 -17.70 -12.41 31.63
C GLU A 152 -16.33 -13.10 31.74
N GLU A 153 -15.87 -13.77 30.67
CA GLU A 153 -14.54 -14.36 30.61
C GLU A 153 -13.43 -13.32 30.74
N LYS A 154 -13.57 -12.19 30.04
CA LYS A 154 -12.62 -11.07 30.14
C LYS A 154 -12.56 -10.51 31.56
N GLU A 155 -13.71 -10.31 32.21
CA GLU A 155 -13.77 -9.83 33.60
C GLU A 155 -13.15 -10.84 34.59
N ARG A 156 -13.38 -12.15 34.38
CA ARG A 156 -12.73 -13.21 35.17
C ARG A 156 -11.22 -13.20 34.98
N ALA A 157 -10.75 -13.10 33.74
CA ALA A 157 -9.32 -13.02 33.41
C ALA A 157 -8.67 -11.79 34.07
N ASP A 158 -9.32 -10.62 33.99
CA ASP A 158 -8.85 -9.39 34.63
C ASP A 158 -8.78 -9.52 36.16
N LYS A 159 -9.75 -10.19 36.78
CA LYS A 159 -9.75 -10.45 38.22
C LYS A 159 -8.60 -11.36 38.63
N ILE A 160 -8.38 -12.45 37.89
CA ILE A 160 -7.26 -13.36 38.10
C ILE A 160 -5.93 -12.62 37.95
N LEU A 161 -5.80 -11.78 36.92
CA LEU A 161 -4.59 -10.98 36.69
C LEU A 161 -4.31 -10.03 37.87
N ARG A 162 -5.34 -9.37 38.43
CA ARG A 162 -5.20 -8.52 39.62
C ARG A 162 -4.76 -9.31 40.85
N GLN A 163 -5.37 -10.48 41.07
CA GLN A 163 -4.99 -11.36 42.19
C GLN A 163 -3.53 -11.83 42.05
N ASN A 164 -3.12 -12.27 40.86
CA ASN A 164 -1.75 -12.67 40.58
C ASN A 164 -0.75 -11.52 40.80
N ARG A 165 -1.10 -10.28 40.40
CA ARG A 165 -0.29 -9.10 40.70
C ARG A 165 -0.17 -8.84 42.20
N ALA A 166 -1.27 -8.93 42.94
CA ALA A 166 -1.27 -8.71 44.39
C ALA A 166 -0.43 -9.77 45.12
N LEU A 167 -0.58 -11.05 44.74
CA LEU A 167 0.23 -12.15 45.28
C LEU A 167 1.72 -11.95 44.98
N LYS A 168 2.07 -11.53 43.76
CA LYS A 168 3.46 -11.22 43.39
C LYS A 168 4.02 -10.08 44.25
N GLN A 169 3.27 -9.00 44.43
CA GLN A 169 3.68 -7.89 45.29
C GLN A 169 3.85 -8.32 46.76
N ALA A 170 2.95 -9.15 47.28
CA ALA A 170 3.05 -9.68 48.64
C ALA A 170 4.27 -10.58 48.81
N LEU A 171 4.56 -11.45 47.83
CA LEU A 171 5.74 -12.31 47.82
C LEU A 171 7.03 -11.47 47.77
N ASP A 172 7.08 -10.46 46.90
CA ASP A 172 8.23 -9.56 46.79
C ASP A 172 8.42 -8.76 48.09
N ALA A 173 7.34 -8.31 48.72
CA ALA A 173 7.38 -7.66 50.03
C ALA A 173 7.88 -8.61 51.13
N GLU A 174 7.49 -9.89 51.12
CA GLU A 174 7.96 -10.89 52.08
C GLU A 174 9.43 -11.25 51.88
N LYS A 175 9.89 -11.34 50.63
CA LYS A 175 11.32 -11.50 50.29
C LYS A 175 12.16 -10.29 50.72
N ASN A 176 11.61 -9.09 50.58
CA ASN A 176 12.25 -7.84 50.99
C ASN A 176 12.06 -7.47 52.46
N LYS A 177 11.31 -8.26 53.25
CA LYS A 177 11.35 -8.13 54.72
C LYS A 177 12.80 -8.41 55.13
N SER A 178 13.48 -7.34 55.54
CA SER A 178 14.89 -7.33 55.91
C SER A 178 15.26 -8.55 56.73
N ILE A 179 16.38 -9.19 56.38
CA ILE A 179 16.96 -10.34 57.10
C ILE A 179 17.00 -10.08 58.63
N TRP A 180 17.19 -8.81 59.01
CA TRP A 180 17.15 -8.33 60.39
C TRP A 180 15.79 -8.48 61.09
N LYS A 181 14.68 -8.37 60.36
CA LYS A 181 13.31 -8.55 60.91
C LYS A 181 12.91 -10.02 61.07
N LYS A 182 13.63 -10.95 60.44
CA LYS A 182 13.48 -12.41 60.63
C LYS A 182 14.39 -12.97 61.74
N LEU A 183 15.45 -12.24 62.11
CA LEU A 183 16.40 -12.66 63.14
C LEU A 183 16.19 -11.96 64.50
N PHE A 184 15.52 -10.80 64.54
CA PHE A 184 15.31 -10.02 65.77
C PHE A 184 13.85 -9.65 66.05
N GLY A 185 12.90 -10.38 65.46
CA GLY A 185 11.46 -10.25 65.69
C GLY A 185 10.88 -11.54 66.24
#